data_AF-A0A7X9PLM9-F1
#
_entry.id   AF-A0A7X9PLM9-F1
#
_cell.length_a   1.000
_cell.length_b   1.000
_cell.length_c   1.000
_cell.angle_alpha   90.00
_cell.angle_beta   90.00
_cell.angle_gamma   90.00
#
_symmetry.space_group_name_H-M   'P 1'
#
loop_
_entity.id
_entity.type
_entity.pdbx_description
1 polymer ?
#
loop_
_entity_poly.entity_id
_entity_poly.type
_entity_poly.pdbx_seq_one_letter_code
_entity_poly.pdbx_strand_id
1 'polypeptide(L)'
;MDVTGGTNFVDMGTTQLLSVPYALYAQTINENNICNLFHYFYADRDSDGFGDAYNVVFSCSPPTGYVIDNSDCNDNNASVHPGVQELCNGIDDNCNVQIDEGLPLHVYYKDLDGDGYGQYNDSILICYLTPPVGYSLLADDCDDTNPNIHPNALESCNGVDDNCNGQIDEENATGCATYFYDADGDGYGISNNSKCLCSPSAPYTATQPGDCNDTNANINPDAVESCNGLDDNCNGQIDEEDAIGCAIYFYDADGDGYGISNNSKCLCSPSAPYTATQPGDCNDTNANINPPAVELCNGIDDNCDGHIDEGCK
;
A
#
# COMPACT_ATOMS: atom_id res chain seq x y z
N MET A 1 -0.15 -42.29 71.27
CA MET A 1 0.23 -41.29 72.29
C MET A 1 -0.43 -40.00 71.85
N ASP A 2 -1.72 -39.74 72.08
CA ASP A 2 -2.46 -39.85 73.35
C ASP A 2 -1.63 -39.33 74.52
N VAL A 3 -1.81 -38.05 74.86
CA VAL A 3 -2.48 -37.55 76.09
C VAL A 3 -2.86 -36.08 75.77
N THR A 4 -4.10 -35.70 75.45
CA THR A 4 -5.24 -35.38 76.33
C THR A 4 -4.90 -34.61 77.62
N GLY A 5 -5.59 -33.49 77.82
CA GLY A 5 -5.51 -32.69 79.06
C GLY A 5 -6.07 -31.29 78.90
N GLY A 6 -7.36 -31.18 78.56
CA GLY A 6 -8.06 -29.89 78.48
C GLY A 6 -8.52 -29.37 79.84
N THR A 7 -8.82 -28.07 79.89
CA THR A 7 -9.87 -27.50 80.75
C THR A 7 -10.54 -26.33 80.02
N ASN A 8 -11.86 -26.42 79.90
CA ASN A 8 -12.80 -25.41 79.44
C ASN A 8 -12.66 -24.09 80.22
N PHE A 9 -12.98 -22.94 79.62
CA PHE A 9 -14.18 -22.13 79.95
C PHE A 9 -14.21 -20.75 79.26
N VAL A 10 -15.41 -20.46 78.70
CA VAL A 10 -16.07 -19.19 78.33
C VAL A 10 -15.57 -18.37 77.12
N ASP A 11 -16.39 -18.44 76.07
CA ASP A 11 -16.59 -17.41 75.05
C ASP A 11 -17.14 -16.11 75.65
N MET A 12 -16.42 -15.00 75.44
CA MET A 12 -17.01 -13.67 75.34
C MET A 12 -16.26 -12.90 74.26
N GLY A 13 -16.86 -12.79 73.08
CA GLY A 13 -16.46 -11.80 72.10
C GLY A 13 -16.45 -10.40 72.71
N THR A 14 -15.38 -9.66 72.49
CA THR A 14 -15.36 -8.20 72.55
C THR A 14 -14.21 -7.69 71.69
N THR A 15 -14.58 -7.02 70.59
CA THR A 15 -13.91 -5.84 70.04
C THR A 15 -12.73 -5.32 70.88
N GLN A 16 -11.50 -5.65 70.49
CA GLN A 16 -10.37 -4.75 70.73
C GLN A 16 -10.42 -3.65 69.67
N LEU A 17 -11.41 -2.78 69.82
CA LEU A 17 -11.25 -1.40 69.41
C LEU A 17 -10.02 -0.90 70.16
N LEU A 18 -9.05 -0.37 69.43
CA LEU A 18 -7.97 0.45 69.95
C LEU A 18 -8.62 1.53 70.84
N SER A 19 -8.69 1.25 72.14
CA SER A 19 -9.16 2.21 73.13
C SER A 19 -8.05 3.23 73.29
N VAL A 20 -8.04 4.23 72.41
CA VAL A 20 -7.41 5.51 72.73
C VAL A 20 -8.04 5.94 74.05
N PRO A 21 -7.28 6.10 75.13
CA PRO A 21 -7.87 6.48 76.40
C PRO A 21 -8.40 7.89 76.20
N TYR A 22 -9.73 8.01 76.19
CA TYR A 22 -10.44 9.28 76.32
C TYR A 22 -10.21 9.78 77.75
N ALA A 23 -8.99 10.18 78.05
CA ALA A 23 -8.65 10.98 79.20
C ALA A 23 -8.66 12.42 78.71
N LEU A 24 -9.84 13.07 78.81
CA LEU A 24 -9.89 14.53 78.87
C LEU A 24 -9.07 14.95 80.11
N TYR A 25 -7.77 15.13 79.92
CA TYR A 25 -6.92 15.81 80.87
C TYR A 25 -7.14 17.31 80.68
N ALA A 26 -8.08 17.86 81.43
CA ALA A 26 -8.00 19.27 81.79
C ALA A 26 -6.75 19.45 82.66
N GLN A 27 -5.64 19.90 82.05
CA GLN A 27 -4.50 20.42 82.82
C GLN A 27 -4.58 21.94 82.82
N THR A 28 -4.76 22.48 84.02
CA THR A 28 -4.84 23.89 84.33
C THR A 28 -3.55 24.62 83.93
N ILE A 29 -3.68 25.67 83.13
CA ILE A 29 -2.78 26.83 83.14
C ILE A 29 -3.56 28.03 83.69
N ASN A 30 -3.00 28.63 84.76
CA ASN A 30 -3.53 29.58 85.74
C ASN A 30 -4.72 30.52 85.41
N GLU A 31 -5.46 30.81 86.48
CA GLU A 31 -6.58 31.76 86.71
C GLU A 31 -6.91 32.75 85.56
N ASN A 32 -7.74 32.28 84.62
CA ASN A 32 -8.83 33.00 83.90
C ASN A 32 -9.06 32.53 82.45
N ASN A 33 -8.49 31.42 81.99
CA ASN A 33 -8.83 30.85 80.67
C ASN A 33 -8.99 29.33 80.74
N ILE A 34 -10.22 28.88 80.96
CA ILE A 34 -10.55 27.45 81.09
C ILE A 34 -10.63 26.85 79.69
N CYS A 35 -9.59 26.10 79.32
CA CYS A 35 -9.63 25.25 78.14
C CYS A 35 -10.31 23.93 78.47
N ASN A 36 -11.56 23.79 78.04
CA ASN A 36 -12.39 22.61 78.31
C ASN A 36 -12.34 21.55 77.19
N LEU A 37 -11.68 21.85 76.07
CA LEU A 37 -11.55 20.94 74.94
C LEU A 37 -10.23 21.23 74.21
N PHE A 38 -9.36 20.22 74.16
CA PHE A 38 -8.13 20.26 73.37
C PHE A 38 -8.37 19.58 72.03
N HIS A 39 -7.75 20.12 70.99
CA HIS A 39 -7.77 19.57 69.64
C HIS A 39 -6.33 19.26 69.21
N TYR A 40 -6.20 18.30 68.29
CA TYR A 40 -5.00 18.16 67.50
C TYR A 40 -5.01 19.25 66.43
N PHE A 41 -3.89 19.96 66.32
CA PHE A 41 -3.63 20.91 65.24
C PHE A 41 -2.37 20.46 64.49
N TYR A 42 -2.37 20.61 63.18
CA TYR A 42 -1.35 20.10 62.25
C TYR A 42 -0.64 21.28 61.62
N ALA A 43 0.69 21.19 61.47
CA ALA A 43 1.48 22.26 60.88
C ALA A 43 0.98 22.53 59.46
N ASP A 44 0.79 23.81 59.14
CA ASP A 44 0.37 24.33 57.83
C ASP A 44 1.46 25.31 57.39
N ARG A 45 2.53 24.75 56.80
CA ARG A 45 3.77 25.45 56.53
C ARG A 45 3.71 26.25 55.23
N ASP A 46 2.93 25.81 54.26
CA ASP A 46 2.74 26.51 52.99
C ASP A 46 1.48 27.40 52.95
N SER A 47 0.65 27.33 54.00
CA SER A 47 -0.47 28.24 54.27
C SER A 47 -1.67 28.07 53.33
N ASP A 48 -1.99 26.84 52.93
CA ASP A 48 -3.17 26.52 52.13
C ASP A 48 -4.43 26.13 52.93
N GLY A 49 -4.28 25.92 54.24
CA GLY A 49 -5.36 25.60 55.15
C GLY A 49 -5.51 24.11 55.49
N PHE A 50 -4.68 23.25 54.92
CA PHE A 50 -4.51 21.84 55.26
C PHE A 50 -3.15 21.66 55.94
N GLY A 51 -2.99 20.60 56.74
CA GLY A 51 -1.77 20.43 57.52
C GLY A 51 -1.22 19.01 57.54
N ASP A 52 0.05 18.89 57.87
CA ASP A 52 0.77 17.62 57.88
C ASP A 52 0.35 16.73 59.07
N ALA A 53 -0.23 15.57 58.77
CA ALA A 53 -0.64 14.56 59.76
C ALA A 53 0.49 14.07 60.68
N TYR A 54 1.76 14.20 60.26
CA TYR A 54 2.94 13.79 61.03
C TYR A 54 3.52 14.92 61.90
N ASN A 55 3.14 16.18 61.65
CA ASN A 55 3.58 17.34 62.41
C ASN A 55 2.43 17.93 63.24
N VAL A 56 2.14 17.30 64.37
CA VAL A 56 0.97 17.58 65.21
C VAL A 56 1.32 18.21 66.56
N VAL A 57 0.51 19.18 67.00
CA VAL A 57 0.54 19.76 68.35
C VAL A 57 -0.83 19.65 69.01
N PHE A 58 -0.84 19.51 70.33
CA PHE A 58 -2.07 19.42 71.12
C PHE A 58 -2.29 20.73 71.87
N SER A 59 -3.34 21.48 71.51
CA SER A 59 -3.59 22.82 72.04
C SER A 59 -5.08 23.09 72.20
N CYS A 60 -5.39 24.17 72.91
CA CYS A 60 -6.75 24.67 73.16
C CYS A 60 -7.27 25.60 72.07
N SER A 61 -6.34 26.19 71.31
CA SER A 61 -6.59 27.10 70.20
C SER A 61 -5.51 26.89 69.15
N PRO A 62 -5.80 27.10 67.85
CA PRO A 62 -4.82 26.89 66.78
C PRO A 62 -3.60 27.77 67.01
N PRO A 63 -2.40 27.20 67.18
CA PRO A 63 -1.16 27.96 67.15
C PRO A 63 -0.96 28.62 65.79
N THR A 64 -0.17 29.69 65.72
CA THR A 64 0.16 30.32 64.42
C THR A 64 0.88 29.31 63.51
N GLY A 65 0.38 29.16 62.27
CA GLY A 65 0.91 28.18 61.30
C GLY A 65 0.44 26.75 61.53
N TYR A 66 -0.71 26.55 62.19
CA TYR A 66 -1.32 25.24 62.38
C TYR A 66 -2.84 25.28 62.13
N VAL A 67 -3.37 24.21 61.54
CA VAL A 67 -4.78 24.04 61.16
C VAL A 67 -5.39 22.75 61.74
N ILE A 68 -6.71 22.56 61.62
CA ILE A 68 -7.42 21.38 62.16
C ILE A 68 -7.46 20.21 61.18
N ASP A 69 -7.43 20.50 59.88
CA ASP A 69 -7.45 19.48 58.83
C ASP A 69 -6.04 18.92 58.65
N ASN A 70 -5.91 17.60 58.59
CA ASN A 70 -4.63 16.90 58.49
C ASN A 70 -4.43 16.18 57.16
N SER A 71 -5.23 16.55 56.17
CA SER A 71 -5.34 15.82 54.91
C SER A 71 -4.33 16.28 53.86
N ASP A 72 -3.37 17.13 54.24
CA ASP A 72 -2.32 17.59 53.34
C ASP A 72 -1.28 16.50 53.09
N CYS A 73 -1.07 16.18 51.82
CA CYS A 73 -0.05 15.23 51.37
C CYS A 73 1.30 15.89 51.06
N ASN A 74 1.38 17.23 50.95
CA ASN A 74 2.60 17.99 50.73
C ASN A 74 2.58 19.41 51.34
N ASP A 75 2.86 19.48 52.64
CA ASP A 75 2.98 20.71 53.48
C ASP A 75 4.19 21.61 53.14
N ASN A 76 4.69 21.55 51.91
CA ASN A 76 5.67 22.49 51.36
C ASN A 76 5.22 23.09 50.02
N ASN A 77 4.02 22.76 49.55
CA ASN A 77 3.45 23.21 48.30
C ASN A 77 1.95 23.46 48.41
N ALA A 78 1.57 24.72 48.66
CA ALA A 78 0.20 25.20 48.81
C ALA A 78 -0.74 24.97 47.60
N SER A 79 -0.25 24.36 46.51
CA SER A 79 -1.07 23.94 45.36
C SER A 79 -1.42 22.45 45.39
N VAL A 80 -0.92 21.70 46.38
CA VAL A 80 -1.11 20.25 46.52
C VAL A 80 -1.84 19.99 47.83
N HIS A 81 -3.17 19.89 47.74
CA HIS A 81 -4.04 19.68 48.89
C HIS A 81 -5.40 19.12 48.47
N PRO A 82 -6.19 18.55 49.40
CA PRO A 82 -7.48 17.97 49.07
C PRO A 82 -8.41 18.88 48.26
N GLY A 83 -8.99 18.32 47.21
CA GLY A 83 -10.03 18.95 46.41
C GLY A 83 -9.55 19.94 45.35
N VAL A 84 -8.25 20.07 45.10
CA VAL A 84 -7.76 20.74 43.88
C VAL A 84 -8.02 19.89 42.64
N GLN A 85 -7.82 20.49 41.47
CA GLN A 85 -7.85 19.78 40.20
C GLN A 85 -6.45 19.28 39.87
N GLU A 86 -6.35 18.03 39.43
CA GLU A 86 -5.09 17.45 38.92
C GLU A 86 -4.51 18.26 37.76
N LEU A 87 -3.17 18.33 37.74
CA LEU A 87 -2.37 18.78 36.62
C LEU A 87 -1.55 17.60 36.12
N CYS A 88 -1.28 17.51 34.82
CA CYS A 88 -0.42 16.46 34.27
C CYS A 88 1.04 16.71 34.65
N ASN A 89 1.44 16.34 35.87
CA ASN A 89 2.74 16.65 36.44
C ASN A 89 3.38 15.43 37.16
N GLY A 90 2.68 14.29 37.22
CA GLY A 90 3.17 13.07 37.86
C GLY A 90 3.11 13.10 39.39
N ILE A 91 2.31 14.00 39.96
CA ILE A 91 2.07 14.18 41.40
C ILE A 91 0.55 14.02 41.63
N ASP A 92 0.18 13.52 42.80
CA ASP A 92 -1.20 13.54 43.30
C ASP A 92 -1.47 14.93 43.86
N ASP A 93 -2.00 15.84 43.05
CA ASP A 93 -2.21 17.23 43.45
C ASP A 93 -3.35 17.34 44.48
N ASN A 94 -4.37 16.49 44.38
CA ASN A 94 -5.57 16.54 45.22
C ASN A 94 -5.59 15.57 46.41
N CYS A 95 -4.46 14.94 46.69
CA CYS A 95 -4.22 14.05 47.83
C CYS A 95 -5.24 12.89 47.95
N ASN A 96 -5.67 12.32 46.83
CA ASN A 96 -6.63 11.20 46.80
C ASN A 96 -6.00 9.83 46.50
N VAL A 97 -4.66 9.76 46.44
CA VAL A 97 -3.84 8.57 46.16
C VAL A 97 -3.87 8.14 44.69
N GLN A 98 -4.53 8.91 43.82
CA GLN A 98 -4.44 8.79 42.37
C GLN A 98 -3.56 9.92 41.84
N ILE A 99 -2.85 9.65 40.75
CA ILE A 99 -1.94 10.63 40.14
C ILE A 99 -2.52 10.95 38.77
N ASP A 100 -2.61 12.23 38.43
CA ASP A 100 -3.01 12.73 37.12
C ASP A 100 -4.39 12.21 36.64
N GLU A 101 -5.31 11.86 37.56
CA GLU A 101 -6.63 11.31 37.19
C GLU A 101 -7.61 12.36 36.64
N GLY A 102 -8.62 11.90 35.89
CA GLY A 102 -9.62 12.78 35.31
C GLY A 102 -9.11 13.69 34.18
N LEU A 103 -7.84 13.56 33.79
CA LEU A 103 -7.22 14.31 32.71
C LEU A 103 -7.47 13.67 31.34
N PRO A 104 -7.46 14.46 30.24
CA PRO A 104 -7.46 13.92 28.90
C PRO A 104 -6.16 13.15 28.66
N LEU A 105 -6.30 11.89 28.25
CA LEU A 105 -5.16 11.03 27.94
C LEU A 105 -4.97 10.91 26.42
N HIS A 106 -3.71 10.82 26.03
CA HIS A 106 -3.26 10.63 24.66
C HIS A 106 -2.66 9.23 24.53
N VAL A 107 -2.99 8.55 23.45
CA VAL A 107 -2.37 7.29 23.06
C VAL A 107 -1.14 7.62 22.22
N TYR A 108 0.00 7.08 22.61
CA TYR A 108 1.20 7.10 21.77
C TYR A 108 1.66 5.67 21.51
N TYR A 109 2.11 5.41 20.29
CA TYR A 109 2.57 4.11 19.81
C TYR A 109 4.08 4.13 19.79
N LYS A 110 4.71 3.04 20.20
CA LYS A 110 6.17 2.93 20.16
C LYS A 110 6.66 2.96 18.72
N ASP A 111 7.69 3.73 18.49
CA ASP A 111 8.31 4.03 17.19
C ASP A 111 9.81 3.70 17.33
N LEU A 112 10.18 2.49 16.89
CA LEU A 112 11.52 1.92 17.11
C LEU A 112 12.51 2.29 16.01
N ASP A 113 12.05 2.54 14.78
CA ASP A 113 12.90 2.92 13.66
C ASP A 113 12.94 4.42 13.34
N GLY A 114 12.03 5.21 13.92
CA GLY A 114 12.03 6.66 13.90
C GLY A 114 11.41 7.26 12.63
N ASP A 115 10.53 6.56 11.92
CA ASP A 115 9.84 7.10 10.75
C ASP A 115 8.60 7.97 11.08
N GLY A 116 8.20 7.96 12.35
CA GLY A 116 7.06 8.74 12.84
C GLY A 116 5.72 7.99 12.77
N TYR A 117 5.72 6.69 12.53
CA TYR A 117 4.62 5.78 12.81
C TYR A 117 5.05 4.82 13.92
N GLY A 118 4.08 4.15 14.54
CA GLY A 118 4.40 3.20 15.60
C GLY A 118 3.47 2.02 15.59
N GLN A 119 3.88 0.95 16.27
CA GLN A 119 3.18 -0.30 16.27
C GLN A 119 1.84 -0.21 17.04
N TYR A 120 0.71 -0.56 16.39
CA TYR A 120 -0.63 -0.44 16.98
C TYR A 120 -0.81 -1.14 18.34
N ASN A 121 -0.11 -2.26 18.57
CA ASN A 121 -0.25 -3.08 19.78
C ASN A 121 0.79 -2.78 20.87
N ASP A 122 1.70 -1.84 20.66
CA ASP A 122 2.69 -1.38 21.65
C ASP A 122 2.45 0.12 21.91
N SER A 123 1.44 0.43 22.74
CA SER A 123 1.05 1.80 23.05
C SER A 123 1.04 2.10 24.55
N ILE A 124 1.28 3.38 24.86
CA ILE A 124 1.17 3.95 26.20
C ILE A 124 0.08 5.01 26.23
N LEU A 125 -0.43 5.25 27.44
CA LEU A 125 -1.47 6.24 27.69
C LEU A 125 -0.92 7.28 28.67
N ILE A 126 -0.78 8.53 28.22
CA ILE A 126 -0.19 9.61 29.04
C ILE A 126 -0.98 10.91 28.87
N CYS A 127 -0.99 11.77 29.88
CA CYS A 127 -1.69 13.06 29.85
C CYS A 127 -0.90 14.18 29.13
N TYR A 128 0.36 13.95 28.74
CA TYR A 128 1.18 14.93 28.02
C TYR A 128 0.82 15.04 26.53
N LEU A 129 0.91 16.27 26.00
CA LEU A 129 0.66 16.57 24.57
C LEU A 129 1.84 16.30 23.65
N THR A 130 3.03 16.06 24.20
CA THR A 130 4.24 15.80 23.41
C THR A 130 4.57 14.31 23.51
N PRO A 131 4.79 13.62 22.36
CA PRO A 131 5.22 12.23 22.38
C PRO A 131 6.53 12.07 23.14
N PRO A 132 6.66 11.06 24.01
CA PRO A 132 7.94 10.69 24.58
C PRO A 132 8.93 10.24 23.48
N VAL A 133 10.23 10.28 23.78
CA VAL A 133 11.24 9.79 22.83
C VAL A 133 11.00 8.30 22.54
N GLY A 134 11.01 7.94 21.25
CA GLY A 134 10.72 6.58 20.79
C GLY A 134 9.24 6.24 20.72
N TYR A 135 8.37 7.25 20.66
CA TYR A 135 6.93 7.10 20.45
C TYR A 135 6.40 8.09 19.43
N SER A 136 5.41 7.66 18.64
CA SER A 136 4.64 8.46 17.70
C SER A 136 3.17 8.59 18.10
N LEU A 137 2.52 9.65 17.59
CA LEU A 137 1.07 9.82 17.63
C LEU A 137 0.36 9.02 16.53
N LEU A 138 1.07 8.71 15.45
CA LEU A 138 0.54 7.95 14.31
C LEU A 138 0.77 6.45 14.56
N ALA A 139 -0.20 5.64 14.16
CA ALA A 139 -0.23 4.19 14.38
C ALA A 139 -0.09 3.44 13.06
N ASP A 140 -0.27 2.13 13.11
CA ASP A 140 -0.41 1.23 11.96
C ASP A 140 0.89 1.07 11.15
N ASP A 141 2.03 1.21 11.82
CA ASP A 141 3.29 0.70 11.31
C ASP A 141 3.27 -0.85 11.31
N CYS A 142 3.43 -1.43 10.12
CA CYS A 142 3.44 -2.86 9.89
C CYS A 142 4.83 -3.50 10.02
N ASP A 143 5.92 -2.70 10.00
CA ASP A 143 7.30 -3.13 10.29
C ASP A 143 8.10 -2.02 11.01
N ASP A 144 7.86 -1.91 12.32
CA ASP A 144 8.52 -1.00 13.30
C ASP A 144 10.05 -1.24 13.45
N THR A 145 10.68 -1.93 12.51
CA THR A 145 12.13 -2.12 12.44
C THR A 145 12.75 -1.55 11.17
N ASN A 146 11.93 -1.04 10.24
CA ASN A 146 12.35 -0.55 8.94
C ASN A 146 11.65 0.78 8.59
N PRO A 147 12.39 1.92 8.62
CA PRO A 147 11.79 3.25 8.48
C PRO A 147 11.33 3.60 7.06
N ASN A 148 11.30 2.63 6.15
CA ASN A 148 10.73 2.77 4.81
C ASN A 148 9.40 2.04 4.66
N ILE A 149 8.94 1.34 5.70
CA ILE A 149 7.69 0.56 5.69
C ILE A 149 6.74 1.22 6.68
N HIS A 150 5.78 2.00 6.19
CA HIS A 150 4.81 2.73 7.00
C HIS A 150 3.64 3.22 6.16
N PRO A 151 2.47 3.58 6.74
CA PRO A 151 1.24 3.98 6.03
C PRO A 151 1.33 4.99 4.88
N ASN A 152 2.41 5.77 4.82
CA ASN A 152 2.64 6.82 3.81
C ASN A 152 3.87 6.55 2.92
N ALA A 153 4.48 5.37 3.03
CA ALA A 153 5.56 5.00 2.14
C ALA A 153 5.05 4.84 0.70
N LEU A 154 5.96 4.98 -0.26
CA LEU A 154 5.65 4.64 -1.65
C LEU A 154 5.84 3.14 -1.83
N GLU A 155 4.84 2.49 -2.42
CA GLU A 155 4.95 1.09 -2.79
C GLU A 155 6.08 0.86 -3.79
N SER A 156 6.74 -0.28 -3.65
CA SER A 156 7.81 -0.74 -4.52
C SER A 156 7.58 -2.19 -4.89
N CYS A 157 7.93 -2.58 -6.12
CA CYS A 157 7.84 -3.97 -6.56
C CYS A 157 8.91 -4.85 -5.89
N ASN A 158 8.75 -5.15 -4.60
CA ASN A 158 9.73 -5.81 -3.73
C ASN A 158 9.13 -7.00 -2.96
N GLY A 159 7.83 -7.27 -3.09
CA GLY A 159 7.12 -8.34 -2.40
C GLY A 159 6.75 -8.03 -0.94
N VAL A 160 6.80 -6.77 -0.54
CA VAL A 160 6.44 -6.24 0.78
C VAL A 160 5.30 -5.23 0.62
N ASP A 161 4.48 -5.10 1.66
CA ASP A 161 3.50 -4.02 1.81
C ASP A 161 4.23 -2.85 2.47
N ASP A 162 4.94 -2.06 1.67
CA ASP A 162 5.72 -0.91 2.11
C ASP A 162 4.80 0.17 2.71
N ASN A 163 3.59 0.34 2.17
CA ASN A 163 2.67 1.39 2.60
C ASN A 163 1.63 0.94 3.66
N CYS A 164 1.79 -0.25 4.23
CA CYS A 164 0.95 -0.84 5.27
C CYS A 164 -0.57 -0.79 5.01
N ASN A 165 -1.02 -0.85 3.76
CA ASN A 165 -2.44 -0.77 3.41
C ASN A 165 -3.11 -2.15 3.24
N GLY A 166 -2.34 -3.23 3.40
CA GLY A 166 -2.77 -4.62 3.26
C GLY A 166 -2.65 -5.17 1.84
N GLN A 167 -2.04 -4.43 0.91
CA GLN A 167 -1.75 -4.85 -0.46
C GLN A 167 -0.25 -4.90 -0.68
N ILE A 168 0.21 -5.92 -1.40
CA ILE A 168 1.62 -6.09 -1.76
C ILE A 168 1.75 -5.75 -3.25
N ASP A 169 2.77 -4.97 -3.62
CA ASP A 169 3.17 -4.72 -5.01
C ASP A 169 2.02 -4.17 -5.90
N GLU A 170 1.43 -3.04 -5.49
CA GLU A 170 0.25 -2.44 -6.13
C GLU A 170 0.49 -1.92 -7.58
N GLU A 171 -0.61 -1.61 -8.28
CA GLU A 171 -0.55 -0.94 -9.58
C GLU A 171 0.15 0.42 -9.46
N ASN A 172 1.12 0.68 -10.34
CA ASN A 172 1.99 1.87 -10.33
C ASN A 172 3.01 1.93 -9.18
N ALA A 173 3.27 0.83 -8.49
CA ALA A 173 4.38 0.75 -7.55
C ALA A 173 5.73 1.09 -8.20
N THR A 174 6.66 1.61 -7.42
CA THR A 174 8.01 1.96 -7.86
C THR A 174 8.72 0.73 -8.43
N GLY A 175 9.24 0.85 -9.66
CA GLY A 175 9.89 -0.26 -10.35
C GLY A 175 8.95 -1.17 -11.15
N CYS A 176 7.67 -0.82 -11.28
CA CYS A 176 6.74 -1.52 -12.15
C CYS A 176 7.17 -1.48 -13.63
N ALA A 177 6.72 -2.48 -14.38
CA ALA A 177 6.87 -2.56 -15.83
C ALA A 177 5.51 -2.35 -16.52
N THR A 178 5.56 -1.82 -17.74
CA THR A 178 4.36 -1.65 -18.56
C THR A 178 3.93 -2.99 -19.15
N TYR A 179 2.69 -3.39 -18.88
CA TYR A 179 2.03 -4.53 -19.51
C TYR A 179 0.81 -4.05 -20.31
N PHE A 180 0.64 -4.59 -21.50
CA PHE A 180 -0.47 -4.27 -22.40
C PHE A 180 -1.61 -5.26 -22.20
N TYR A 181 -2.84 -4.80 -22.42
CA TYR A 181 -4.02 -5.65 -22.45
C TYR A 181 -3.85 -6.67 -23.57
N ASP A 182 -4.08 -7.95 -23.26
CA ASP A 182 -3.74 -9.12 -24.07
C ASP A 182 -4.82 -10.19 -23.86
N ALA A 183 -5.86 -10.14 -24.70
CA ALA A 183 -7.03 -11.02 -24.55
C ALA A 183 -6.89 -12.39 -25.22
N ASP A 184 -5.98 -12.58 -26.17
CA ASP A 184 -5.76 -13.86 -26.84
C ASP A 184 -4.46 -14.58 -26.43
N GLY A 185 -3.56 -13.90 -25.71
CA GLY A 185 -2.40 -14.49 -25.05
C GLY A 185 -1.21 -14.72 -25.99
N ASP A 186 -1.08 -13.96 -27.09
CA ASP A 186 0.04 -14.11 -28.02
C ASP A 186 1.31 -13.32 -27.63
N GLY A 187 1.19 -12.45 -26.62
CA GLY A 187 2.29 -11.66 -26.06
C GLY A 187 2.42 -10.25 -26.62
N TYR A 188 1.63 -9.92 -27.64
CA TYR A 188 1.35 -8.57 -28.11
C TYR A 188 0.04 -8.07 -27.52
N GLY A 189 -0.07 -6.76 -27.34
CA GLY A 189 -1.29 -6.17 -26.80
C GLY A 189 -1.60 -4.82 -27.43
N ILE A 190 -2.79 -4.32 -27.13
CA ILE A 190 -3.27 -3.05 -27.69
C ILE A 190 -2.44 -1.86 -27.13
N SER A 191 -1.77 -1.12 -28.03
CA SER A 191 -0.81 -0.05 -27.70
C SER A 191 -1.32 1.06 -26.77
N ASN A 192 -2.62 1.35 -26.78
CA ASN A 192 -3.23 2.42 -25.97
C ASN A 192 -3.95 1.92 -24.71
N ASN A 193 -3.81 0.63 -24.39
CA ASN A 193 -4.40 0.01 -23.21
C ASN A 193 -3.32 -0.75 -22.43
N SER A 194 -2.66 -0.04 -21.51
CA SER A 194 -1.58 -0.60 -20.69
C SER A 194 -1.69 -0.17 -19.23
N LYS A 195 -1.03 -0.95 -18.36
CA LYS A 195 -0.89 -0.69 -16.93
C LYS A 195 0.55 -0.87 -16.50
N CYS A 196 0.95 -0.17 -15.45
CA CYS A 196 2.24 -0.40 -14.80
C CYS A 196 2.05 -1.38 -13.64
N LEU A 197 2.57 -2.60 -13.78
CA LEU A 197 2.40 -3.70 -12.82
C LEU A 197 3.77 -4.27 -12.41
N CYS A 198 3.84 -4.87 -11.22
CA CYS A 198 5.05 -5.55 -10.75
C CYS A 198 5.25 -6.94 -11.37
N SER A 199 4.18 -7.53 -11.90
CA SER A 199 4.19 -8.79 -12.63
C SER A 199 3.01 -8.84 -13.62
N PRO A 200 3.08 -9.65 -14.69
CA PRO A 200 1.97 -9.77 -15.62
C PRO A 200 0.75 -10.38 -14.92
N SER A 201 -0.42 -9.77 -15.09
CA SER A 201 -1.67 -10.24 -14.50
C SER A 201 -2.81 -10.04 -15.47
N ALA A 202 -3.56 -11.11 -15.76
CA ALA A 202 -4.68 -11.06 -16.69
C ALA A 202 -5.67 -9.93 -16.31
N PRO A 203 -6.15 -9.14 -17.29
CA PRO A 203 -5.92 -9.27 -18.74
C PRO A 203 -4.68 -8.52 -19.27
N TYR A 204 -3.76 -8.05 -18.42
CA TYR A 204 -2.55 -7.31 -18.81
C TYR A 204 -1.31 -8.22 -18.72
N THR A 205 -1.03 -8.95 -19.80
CA THR A 205 0.06 -9.94 -19.86
C THR A 205 1.10 -9.66 -20.94
N ALA A 206 0.73 -8.94 -22.01
CA ALA A 206 1.64 -8.65 -23.11
C ALA A 206 2.75 -7.68 -22.69
N THR A 207 3.96 -7.94 -23.19
CA THR A 207 5.13 -7.08 -22.97
C THR A 207 5.44 -6.21 -24.18
N GLN A 208 4.82 -6.52 -25.33
CA GLN A 208 4.98 -5.77 -26.56
C GLN A 208 3.65 -5.10 -26.94
N PRO A 209 3.67 -3.83 -27.37
CA PRO A 209 2.51 -3.20 -27.99
C PRO A 209 2.41 -3.56 -29.48
N GLY A 210 1.27 -3.24 -30.08
CA GLY A 210 1.13 -3.21 -31.54
C GLY A 210 0.11 -4.19 -32.10
N ASP A 211 -0.59 -4.93 -31.24
CA ASP A 211 -1.65 -5.83 -31.68
C ASP A 211 -2.83 -5.03 -32.26
N CYS A 212 -3.16 -5.34 -33.52
CA CYS A 212 -4.28 -4.77 -34.26
C CYS A 212 -5.57 -5.61 -34.14
N ASN A 213 -5.51 -6.84 -33.63
CA ASN A 213 -6.64 -7.69 -33.30
C ASN A 213 -6.36 -8.63 -32.10
N ASP A 214 -6.48 -8.06 -30.91
CA ASP A 214 -6.31 -8.68 -29.57
C ASP A 214 -7.30 -9.81 -29.23
N THR A 215 -8.07 -10.30 -30.20
CA THR A 215 -8.96 -11.45 -30.04
C THR A 215 -8.54 -12.64 -30.90
N ASN A 216 -7.45 -12.51 -31.65
CA ASN A 216 -6.93 -13.53 -32.54
C ASN A 216 -5.39 -13.55 -32.52
N ALA A 217 -4.85 -14.51 -31.77
CA ALA A 217 -3.41 -14.75 -31.57
C ALA A 217 -2.57 -15.02 -32.84
N ASN A 218 -3.20 -15.04 -34.03
CA ASN A 218 -2.50 -15.14 -35.31
C ASN A 218 -2.36 -13.79 -36.02
N ILE A 219 -2.89 -12.70 -35.45
CA ILE A 219 -2.83 -11.36 -36.00
C ILE A 219 -2.09 -10.49 -34.99
N ASN A 220 -0.79 -10.29 -35.24
CA ASN A 220 0.11 -9.52 -34.37
C ASN A 220 1.36 -9.11 -35.16
N PRO A 221 2.19 -8.17 -34.65
CA PRO A 221 3.39 -7.70 -35.34
C PRO A 221 4.39 -8.75 -35.84
N ASP A 222 4.41 -9.95 -35.26
CA ASP A 222 5.31 -11.05 -35.66
C ASP A 222 4.64 -12.08 -36.59
N ALA A 223 3.35 -11.91 -36.89
CA ALA A 223 2.63 -12.81 -37.78
C ALA A 223 3.14 -12.70 -39.21
N VAL A 224 2.95 -13.78 -39.97
CA VAL A 224 3.25 -13.82 -41.41
C VAL A 224 1.96 -13.56 -42.17
N GLU A 225 2.00 -12.61 -43.10
CA GLU A 225 0.88 -12.29 -43.98
C GLU A 225 0.34 -13.51 -44.71
N SER A 226 -0.98 -13.62 -44.75
CA SER A 226 -1.71 -14.59 -45.55
C SER A 226 -2.64 -13.86 -46.52
N CYS A 227 -2.87 -14.41 -47.70
CA CYS A 227 -3.85 -13.87 -48.65
C CYS A 227 -5.30 -14.08 -48.17
N ASN A 228 -5.70 -13.36 -47.11
CA ASN A 228 -6.96 -13.54 -46.39
C ASN A 228 -7.77 -12.22 -46.27
N GLY A 229 -7.23 -11.11 -46.79
CA GLY A 229 -7.87 -9.79 -46.75
C GLY A 229 -7.71 -9.06 -45.41
N LEU A 230 -6.79 -9.52 -44.55
CA LEU A 230 -6.45 -8.93 -43.26
C LEU A 230 -4.99 -8.45 -43.29
N ASP A 231 -4.67 -7.56 -42.35
CA ASP A 231 -3.30 -7.15 -42.02
C ASP A 231 -2.91 -8.04 -40.85
N ASP A 232 -2.33 -9.21 -41.13
CA ASP A 232 -2.01 -10.21 -40.11
C ASP A 232 -0.83 -9.71 -39.26
N ASN A 233 0.14 -9.04 -39.88
CA ASN A 233 1.37 -8.57 -39.23
C ASN A 233 1.27 -7.15 -38.65
N CYS A 234 0.07 -6.55 -38.66
CA CYS A 234 -0.25 -5.25 -38.11
C CYS A 234 0.68 -4.10 -38.59
N ASN A 235 1.20 -4.17 -39.80
CA ASN A 235 2.12 -3.15 -40.34
C ASN A 235 1.41 -2.05 -41.17
N GLY A 236 0.10 -2.17 -41.34
CA GLY A 236 -0.76 -1.26 -42.11
C GLY A 236 -0.93 -1.63 -43.58
N GLN A 237 -0.43 -2.79 -44.02
CA GLN A 237 -0.62 -3.35 -45.35
C GLN A 237 -1.45 -4.63 -45.25
N ILE A 238 -2.27 -4.87 -46.28
CA ILE A 238 -3.11 -6.07 -46.36
C ILE A 238 -2.57 -6.92 -47.50
N ASP A 239 -2.40 -8.22 -47.27
CA ASP A 239 -2.11 -9.20 -48.32
C ASP A 239 -0.84 -8.86 -49.14
N GLU A 240 0.30 -8.70 -48.45
CA GLU A 240 1.57 -8.27 -49.04
C GLU A 240 2.14 -9.24 -50.10
N GLU A 241 3.16 -8.79 -50.85
CA GLU A 241 3.93 -9.66 -51.75
C GLU A 241 4.54 -10.83 -50.95
N ASP A 242 4.52 -12.02 -51.55
CA ASP A 242 4.99 -13.27 -50.94
C ASP A 242 4.18 -13.77 -49.72
N ALA A 243 3.00 -13.21 -49.46
CA ALA A 243 2.08 -13.71 -48.44
C ALA A 243 1.68 -15.18 -48.65
N ILE A 244 1.39 -15.88 -47.56
CA ILE A 244 1.00 -17.30 -47.60
C ILE A 244 -0.27 -17.45 -48.45
N GLY A 245 -0.21 -18.33 -49.45
CA GLY A 245 -1.31 -18.58 -50.38
C GLY A 245 -1.31 -17.71 -51.64
N CYS A 246 -0.27 -16.91 -51.84
CA CYS A 246 -0.10 -16.14 -53.07
C CYS A 246 0.01 -17.02 -54.32
N ALA A 247 -0.35 -16.45 -55.47
CA ALA A 247 -0.16 -17.05 -56.78
C ALA A 247 0.94 -16.30 -57.56
N ILE A 248 1.64 -17.03 -58.42
CA ILE A 248 2.66 -16.44 -59.29
C ILE A 248 1.99 -15.71 -60.46
N TYR A 249 2.26 -14.41 -60.57
CA TYR A 249 1.87 -13.59 -61.71
C TYR A 249 3.12 -13.10 -62.44
N PHE A 250 3.07 -13.17 -63.77
CA PHE A 250 4.14 -12.72 -64.65
C PHE A 250 3.89 -11.27 -65.07
N TYR A 251 4.97 -10.53 -65.29
CA TYR A 251 4.93 -9.19 -65.88
C TYR A 251 4.26 -9.28 -67.25
N ASP A 252 3.27 -8.41 -67.49
CA ASP A 252 2.31 -8.46 -68.61
C ASP A 252 1.98 -7.03 -69.03
N ALA A 253 2.83 -6.46 -69.89
CA ALA A 253 2.72 -5.05 -70.29
C ALA A 253 1.72 -4.79 -71.42
N ASP A 254 1.32 -5.79 -72.19
CA ASP A 254 0.34 -5.67 -73.27
C ASP A 254 -1.05 -6.26 -72.95
N GLY A 255 -1.18 -7.01 -71.86
CA GLY A 255 -2.44 -7.48 -71.31
C GLY A 255 -3.02 -8.71 -72.01
N ASP A 256 -2.19 -9.54 -72.65
CA ASP A 256 -2.66 -10.73 -73.38
C ASP A 256 -2.81 -12.00 -72.50
N GLY A 257 -2.31 -11.93 -71.26
CA GLY A 257 -2.40 -12.99 -70.26
C GLY A 257 -1.21 -13.96 -70.21
N TYR A 258 -0.24 -13.80 -71.12
CA TYR A 258 1.09 -14.40 -71.06
C TYR A 258 2.10 -13.34 -70.62
N GLY A 259 3.15 -13.76 -69.93
CA GLY A 259 4.17 -12.84 -69.46
C GLY A 259 5.58 -13.41 -69.54
N ILE A 260 6.56 -12.55 -69.28
CA ILE A 260 7.98 -12.92 -69.34
C ILE A 260 8.33 -13.95 -68.24
N SER A 261 8.81 -15.13 -68.64
CA SER A 261 9.02 -16.31 -67.76
C SER A 261 9.95 -16.08 -66.55
N ASN A 262 10.88 -15.12 -66.62
CA ASN A 262 11.85 -14.83 -65.56
C ASN A 262 11.54 -13.52 -64.80
N ASN A 263 10.36 -12.95 -65.01
CA ASN A 263 9.91 -11.74 -64.36
C ASN A 263 8.52 -11.96 -63.76
N SER A 264 8.51 -12.45 -62.52
CA SER A 264 7.28 -12.87 -61.84
C SER A 264 7.32 -12.49 -60.36
N LYS A 265 6.14 -12.27 -59.78
CA LYS A 265 5.94 -12.01 -58.35
C LYS A 265 4.89 -12.95 -57.78
N CYS A 266 4.99 -13.23 -56.48
CA CYS A 266 3.93 -13.93 -55.76
C CYS A 266 2.97 -12.91 -55.14
N LEU A 267 1.74 -12.82 -55.67
CA LEU A 267 0.74 -11.85 -55.25
C LEU A 267 -0.57 -12.54 -54.87
N CYS A 268 -1.36 -11.92 -53.99
CA CYS A 268 -2.68 -12.42 -53.60
C CYS A 268 -3.76 -12.17 -54.67
N SER A 269 -3.53 -11.20 -55.56
CA SER A 269 -4.38 -10.90 -56.71
C SER A 269 -3.54 -10.27 -57.83
N PRO A 270 -3.97 -10.37 -59.10
CA PRO A 270 -3.23 -9.76 -60.20
C PRO A 270 -3.22 -8.23 -60.03
N SER A 271 -2.04 -7.62 -60.13
CA SER A 271 -1.86 -6.18 -59.96
C SER A 271 -0.85 -5.67 -60.99
N ALA A 272 -1.24 -4.66 -61.77
CA ALA A 272 -0.40 -4.14 -62.83
C ALA A 272 0.97 -3.68 -62.29
N PRO A 273 2.09 -4.05 -62.95
CA PRO A 273 2.17 -4.70 -64.26
C PRO A 273 2.22 -6.25 -64.24
N TYR A 274 1.91 -6.92 -63.13
CA TYR A 274 1.94 -8.38 -63.00
C TYR A 274 0.52 -8.97 -63.04
N THR A 275 0.02 -9.24 -64.24
CA THR A 275 -1.36 -9.73 -64.46
C THR A 275 -1.44 -11.09 -65.15
N ALA A 276 -0.40 -11.52 -65.87
CA ALA A 276 -0.39 -12.79 -66.59
C ALA A 276 -0.29 -13.98 -65.64
N THR A 277 -1.03 -15.05 -65.95
CA THR A 277 -1.00 -16.33 -65.20
C THR A 277 -0.19 -17.41 -65.90
N GLN A 278 0.19 -17.16 -67.14
CA GLN A 278 0.98 -18.08 -67.96
C GLN A 278 2.34 -17.43 -68.28
N PRO A 279 3.45 -18.19 -68.19
CA PRO A 279 4.74 -17.74 -68.69
C PRO A 279 4.86 -17.97 -70.20
N GLY A 280 5.85 -17.35 -70.82
CA GLY A 280 6.35 -17.73 -72.14
C GLY A 280 6.26 -16.65 -73.20
N ASP A 281 5.85 -15.44 -72.83
CA ASP A 281 5.84 -14.31 -73.75
C ASP A 281 7.28 -13.87 -74.12
N CYS A 282 7.57 -13.87 -75.42
CA CYS A 282 8.83 -13.45 -76.01
C CYS A 282 8.83 -11.97 -76.46
N ASN A 283 7.67 -11.32 -76.51
CA ASN A 283 7.50 -9.89 -76.75
C ASN A 283 6.29 -9.29 -76.02
N ASP A 284 6.50 -9.02 -74.74
CA ASP A 284 5.55 -8.44 -73.76
C ASP A 284 5.07 -7.00 -74.07
N THR A 285 5.37 -6.48 -75.27
CA THR A 285 4.87 -5.17 -75.73
C THR A 285 3.88 -5.30 -76.89
N ASN A 286 3.58 -6.53 -77.32
CA ASN A 286 2.70 -6.82 -78.44
C ASN A 286 1.86 -8.07 -78.18
N ALA A 287 0.61 -7.86 -77.79
CA ALA A 287 -0.39 -8.89 -77.46
C ALA A 287 -0.74 -9.90 -78.58
N ASN A 288 -0.10 -9.81 -79.75
CA ASN A 288 -0.23 -10.78 -80.84
C ASN A 288 0.96 -11.74 -80.91
N ILE A 289 2.00 -11.56 -80.10
CA ILE A 289 3.19 -12.41 -80.05
C ILE A 289 3.19 -13.10 -78.69
N ASN A 290 2.78 -14.37 -78.65
CA ASN A 290 2.64 -15.15 -77.42
C ASN A 290 2.53 -16.65 -77.75
N PRO A 291 2.69 -17.56 -76.77
CA PRO A 291 2.67 -19.01 -76.99
C PRO A 291 1.51 -19.59 -77.84
N PRO A 292 0.24 -19.12 -77.72
CA PRO A 292 -0.85 -19.61 -78.56
C PRO A 292 -1.02 -18.88 -79.89
N ALA A 293 -0.18 -17.88 -80.21
CA ALA A 293 -0.25 -17.17 -81.47
C ALA A 293 0.04 -18.08 -82.67
N VAL A 294 -0.41 -17.65 -83.85
CA VAL A 294 -0.17 -18.36 -85.11
C VAL A 294 0.96 -17.64 -85.83
N GLU A 295 1.98 -18.38 -86.24
CA GLU A 295 3.06 -17.86 -87.08
C GLU A 295 2.56 -17.12 -88.31
N LEU A 296 2.99 -15.88 -88.46
CA LEU A 296 2.87 -15.09 -89.66
C LEU A 296 4.25 -15.07 -90.32
N CYS A 297 4.34 -15.29 -91.63
CA CYS A 297 5.61 -15.26 -92.37
C CYS A 297 6.17 -13.83 -92.46
N ASN A 298 6.59 -13.26 -91.34
CA ASN A 298 6.91 -11.86 -91.11
C ASN A 298 8.34 -11.66 -90.56
N GLY A 299 9.07 -12.75 -90.29
CA GLY A 299 10.43 -12.73 -89.74
C GLY A 299 10.52 -12.58 -88.22
N ILE A 300 9.41 -12.78 -87.51
CA ILE A 300 9.28 -12.77 -86.06
C ILE A 300 8.85 -14.18 -85.64
N ASP A 301 9.29 -14.62 -84.46
CA ASP A 301 8.75 -15.79 -83.76
C ASP A 301 7.46 -15.33 -83.07
N ASP A 302 6.31 -15.48 -83.73
CA ASP A 302 5.03 -14.98 -83.21
C ASP A 302 4.51 -15.88 -82.08
N ASN A 303 4.78 -17.19 -82.14
CA ASN A 303 4.30 -18.17 -81.17
C ASN A 303 5.28 -18.48 -80.03
N CYS A 304 6.42 -17.80 -79.98
CA CYS A 304 7.43 -17.92 -78.94
C CYS A 304 7.94 -19.36 -78.70
N ASP A 305 7.98 -20.21 -79.73
CA ASP A 305 8.48 -21.59 -79.63
C ASP A 305 10.00 -21.71 -79.85
N GLY A 306 10.67 -20.61 -80.23
CA GLY A 306 12.09 -20.53 -80.52
C GLY A 306 12.46 -20.78 -81.99
N HIS A 307 11.47 -20.92 -82.87
CA HIS A 307 11.61 -20.98 -84.32
C HIS A 307 10.95 -19.76 -84.97
N ILE A 308 11.48 -19.35 -86.12
CA ILE A 308 10.97 -18.17 -86.85
C ILE A 308 10.29 -18.68 -88.12
N ASP A 309 9.05 -18.24 -88.36
CA ASP A 309 8.25 -18.49 -89.56
C ASP A 309 8.09 -20.00 -89.90
N GLU A 310 7.97 -20.90 -88.92
CA GLU A 310 7.77 -22.32 -89.22
C GLU A 310 6.39 -22.62 -89.81
N GLY A 311 6.32 -23.58 -90.73
CA GLY A 311 5.08 -23.90 -91.45
C GLY A 311 4.74 -22.94 -92.60
N CYS A 312 5.51 -21.87 -92.80
CA CYS A 312 5.46 -21.03 -93.99
C CYS A 312 5.95 -21.80 -95.23
N LYS A 313 5.10 -21.86 -96.28
CA LYS A 313 5.39 -22.50 -97.58
C LYS A 313 5.40 -21.50 -98.71
#